data_AF-A0AA96X105-F1
#
_entry.id   AF-A0AA96X105-F1
#
_cell.length_a   1.000
_cell.length_b   1.000
_cell.length_c   1.000
_cell.angle_alpha   90.00
_cell.angle_beta   90.00
_cell.angle_gamma   90.00
#
_symmetry.space_group_name_H-M   'P 1'
#
loop_
_entity.id
_entity.type
_entity.pdbx_description
1 polymer ?
#
loop_
_entity_poly.entity_id
_entity_poly.type
_entity_poly.pdbx_seq_one_letter_code
_entity_poly.pdbx_strand_id
1 'polypeptide(L)'
;MDTNLREEVHTLAEEAFHLHLISGYGDGEYDNEYQIVYKGKPRHLPLERAKAFLIDLIQPEVKSFTQLRLAWMLLLESYRRRSRDSRAL
;
A
#
# COMPACT_ATOMS: atom_id res chain seq x y z
N MET A 1 23.14 -0.54 -15.01
CA MET A 1 21.79 -0.92 -14.57
C MET A 1 21.92 -1.56 -13.21
N ASP A 2 21.20 -1.05 -12.21
CA ASP A 2 21.15 -1.70 -10.90
C ASP A 2 20.23 -2.92 -11.02
N THR A 3 20.80 -4.02 -11.51
CA THR A 3 20.08 -5.28 -11.77
C THR A 3 19.36 -5.78 -10.52
N ASN A 4 19.89 -5.44 -9.34
CA ASN A 4 19.31 -5.78 -8.06
C ASN A 4 17.92 -5.15 -7.87
N LEU A 5 17.75 -3.85 -8.15
CA LEU A 5 16.46 -3.18 -8.02
C LEU A 5 15.42 -3.74 -9.00
N ARG A 6 15.82 -4.09 -10.22
CA ARG A 6 14.91 -4.70 -11.22
C ARG A 6 14.42 -6.07 -10.76
N GLU A 7 15.30 -6.92 -10.23
CA GLU A 7 14.94 -8.24 -9.68
C GLU A 7 13.99 -8.11 -8.49
N GLU A 8 14.21 -7.13 -7.61
CA GLU A 8 13.28 -6.83 -6.52
C GLU A 8 11.89 -6.42 -7.03
N VAL A 9 11.83 -5.52 -8.02
CA VAL A 9 10.57 -5.11 -8.66
C VAL A 9 9.88 -6.32 -9.31
N HIS A 10 10.64 -7.20 -9.97
CA HIS A 10 10.10 -8.40 -10.59
C HIS A 10 9.47 -9.34 -9.56
N THR A 11 10.17 -9.61 -8.46
CA THR A 11 9.69 -10.46 -7.36
C THR A 11 8.38 -9.91 -6.76
N LEU A 12 8.32 -8.60 -6.52
CA LEU A 12 7.11 -7.94 -6.02
C LEU A 12 5.96 -7.99 -7.03
N ALA A 13 6.26 -7.88 -8.33
CA ALA A 13 5.24 -7.94 -9.38
C ALA A 13 4.67 -9.35 -9.52
N GLU A 14 5.51 -10.38 -9.42
CA GLU A 14 5.10 -11.78 -9.39
C GLU A 14 4.19 -12.07 -8.19
N GLU A 15 4.57 -11.60 -6.99
CA GLU A 15 3.73 -11.70 -5.79
C GLU A 15 2.37 -11.00 -5.99
N ALA A 16 2.38 -9.74 -6.44
CA ALA A 16 1.14 -8.99 -6.69
C ALA A 16 0.24 -9.66 -7.75
N PHE A 17 0.84 -10.33 -8.74
CA PHE A 17 0.11 -11.09 -9.76
C PHE A 17 -0.53 -12.36 -9.19
N HIS A 18 0.20 -13.12 -8.38
CA HIS A 18 -0.33 -14.28 -7.67
C HIS A 18 -1.45 -13.92 -6.69
N LEU A 19 -1.38 -12.75 -6.06
CA LEU A 19 -2.44 -12.20 -5.21
C LEU A 19 -3.62 -11.60 -5.99
N HIS A 20 -3.60 -11.65 -7.33
CA HIS A 20 -4.61 -11.07 -8.22
C HIS A 20 -4.82 -9.55 -8.03
N LEU A 21 -3.79 -8.84 -7.54
CA LEU A 21 -3.82 -7.38 -7.33
C LEU A 21 -3.49 -6.59 -8.62
N ILE A 22 -2.74 -7.22 -9.52
CA ILE A 22 -2.44 -6.75 -10.87
C ILE A 22 -2.82 -7.84 -11.89
N SER A 23 -3.03 -7.46 -13.15
CA SER A 23 -3.43 -8.39 -14.22
C SER A 23 -2.29 -8.76 -15.17
N GLY A 24 -1.07 -8.27 -14.93
CA GLY A 24 0.12 -8.57 -15.72
C GLY A 24 1.27 -7.62 -15.42
N TYR A 25 2.49 -8.00 -15.80
CA TYR A 25 3.70 -7.23 -15.58
C TYR A 25 4.80 -7.65 -16.56
N GLY A 26 5.87 -6.85 -16.67
CA GLY A 26 7.03 -7.16 -17.49
C GLY A 26 7.97 -5.97 -17.61
N ASP A 27 8.98 -6.12 -18.46
CA ASP A 27 9.91 -5.02 -18.75
C ASP A 27 9.22 -3.88 -19.51
N GLY A 28 9.68 -2.65 -19.24
CA GLY A 28 9.29 -1.47 -20.01
C GLY A 28 10.11 -1.33 -21.29
N GLU A 29 9.79 -0.30 -22.07
CA GLU A 29 10.56 0.07 -23.26
C GLU A 29 11.99 0.54 -22.89
N TYR A 30 12.14 1.12 -21.71
CA TYR A 30 13.42 1.65 -21.21
C TYR A 30 13.98 0.82 -20.06
N ASP A 31 15.31 0.72 -20.02
CA ASP A 31 16.06 -0.05 -19.03
C ASP A 31 15.84 0.43 -17.57
N ASN A 32 15.31 1.62 -17.34
CA ASN A 32 15.00 2.14 -16.01
C ASN A 32 13.50 2.07 -15.67
N GLU A 33 12.70 1.40 -16.51
CA GLU A 33 11.26 1.27 -16.32
C GLU A 33 10.81 -0.18 -16.16
N TYR A 34 9.64 -0.32 -15.56
CA TYR A 34 8.90 -1.55 -15.40
C TYR A 34 7.44 -1.35 -15.78
N GLN A 35 6.86 -2.30 -16.49
CA GLN A 35 5.46 -2.29 -16.87
C GLN A 35 4.62 -3.08 -15.86
N ILE A 36 3.53 -2.47 -15.40
CA ILE A 36 2.54 -3.09 -14.51
C ILE A 36 1.14 -2.84 -15.09
N VAL A 37 0.37 -3.91 -15.31
CA VAL A 37 -1.03 -3.81 -15.75
C VAL A 37 -1.94 -3.80 -14.52
N TYR A 38 -2.40 -2.61 -14.15
CA TYR A 38 -3.25 -2.41 -12.97
C TYR A 38 -4.64 -1.98 -13.38
N LYS A 39 -5.67 -2.70 -12.91
CA LYS A 39 -7.08 -2.49 -13.29
C LYS A 39 -7.27 -2.49 -14.82
N GLY A 40 -6.61 -3.42 -15.51
CA GLY A 40 -6.66 -3.56 -16.96
C GLY A 40 -5.93 -2.46 -17.75
N LYS A 41 -5.21 -1.55 -17.09
CA LYS A 41 -4.46 -0.48 -17.76
C LYS A 41 -2.95 -0.68 -17.57
N PRO A 42 -2.16 -0.80 -18.66
CA PRO A 42 -0.71 -0.84 -18.56
C PRO A 42 -0.18 0.49 -18.03
N ARG A 43 0.83 0.42 -17.17
CA ARG A 43 1.54 1.56 -16.58
C ARG A 43 3.03 1.28 -16.66
N HIS A 44 3.77 2.20 -17.27
CA HIS A 44 5.23 2.19 -17.24
C HIS A 44 5.69 3.10 -16.12
N LEU A 45 6.44 2.56 -15.18
CA LEU A 45 6.91 3.27 -13.99
C LEU A 45 8.43 3.12 -13.89
N PRO A 46 9.16 4.18 -13.49
CA PRO A 46 10.55 4.03 -13.06
C PRO A 46 10.65 2.95 -11.98
N LEU A 47 11.76 2.20 -11.95
CA LEU A 47 11.94 1.04 -11.05
C LEU A 47 11.62 1.36 -9.59
N GLU A 48 12.09 2.48 -9.06
CA GLU A 48 11.86 2.90 -7.68
C GLU A 48 10.37 3.15 -7.41
N ARG A 49 9.68 3.73 -8.39
CA ARG A 49 8.24 4.01 -8.30
C ARG A 49 7.42 2.72 -8.46
N ALA A 50 7.87 1.80 -9.31
CA ALA A 50 7.27 0.47 -9.45
C ALA A 50 7.36 -0.31 -8.14
N LYS A 51 8.55 -0.33 -7.50
CA LYS A 51 8.78 -0.95 -6.19
C LYS A 51 7.83 -0.39 -5.13
N ALA A 52 7.81 0.95 -4.97
CA ALA A 52 6.94 1.60 -4.00
C ALA A 52 5.45 1.32 -4.26
N PHE A 53 5.03 1.35 -5.53
CA PHE A 53 3.65 1.04 -5.93
C PHE A 53 3.25 -0.39 -5.57
N LEU A 54 4.12 -1.38 -5.82
CA LEU A 54 3.85 -2.79 -5.53
C LEU A 54 3.84 -3.07 -4.03
N ILE A 55 4.78 -2.51 -3.26
CA ILE A 55 4.78 -2.62 -1.79
C ILE A 55 3.49 -2.05 -1.20
N ASP A 56 3.07 -0.86 -1.65
CA ASP A 56 1.81 -0.23 -1.23
C ASP A 56 0.59 -1.11 -1.55
N LEU A 57 0.66 -1.86 -2.65
CA LEU A 57 -0.43 -2.72 -3.11
C LEU A 57 -0.52 -4.02 -2.28
N ILE A 58 0.64 -4.62 -1.97
CA ILE A 58 0.75 -5.87 -1.20
C ILE A 58 0.51 -5.63 0.30
N GLN A 59 0.95 -4.49 0.84
CA GLN A 59 0.90 -4.17 2.26
C GLN A 59 0.02 -2.94 2.57
N PRO A 60 -1.30 -3.03 2.38
CA PRO A 60 -2.20 -1.89 2.57
C PRO A 60 -2.33 -1.45 4.04
N GLU A 61 -2.03 -2.33 5.00
CA GLU A 61 -2.27 -2.08 6.43
C GLU A 61 -1.41 -0.95 7.04
N VAL A 62 -0.27 -0.61 6.42
CA VAL A 62 0.64 0.42 6.93
C VAL A 62 0.01 1.84 6.90
N LYS A 63 -1.08 2.04 6.14
CA LYS A 63 -1.79 3.34 6.06
C LYS A 63 -3.09 3.42 6.89
N SER A 64 -3.67 2.29 7.31
CA SER A 64 -5.01 2.24 7.93
C SER A 64 -5.00 2.48 9.45
N PHE A 65 -3.94 2.06 10.14
CA PHE A 65 -3.92 2.08 11.61
C PHE A 65 -3.92 3.50 12.21
N THR A 66 -3.32 4.48 11.52
CA THR A 66 -3.21 5.86 12.02
C THR A 66 -4.51 6.66 11.95
N GLN A 67 -5.40 6.39 10.98
CA GLN A 67 -6.67 7.10 10.88
C GLN A 67 -7.76 6.51 11.78
N LEU A 68 -7.86 5.19 11.89
CA LEU A 68 -8.84 4.54 12.77
C LEU A 68 -8.53 4.79 14.25
N ARG A 69 -7.25 4.80 14.65
CA ARG A 69 -6.86 4.98 16.06
C ARG A 69 -7.31 6.34 16.64
N LEU A 70 -7.24 7.41 15.86
CA LEU A 70 -7.64 8.76 16.32
C LEU A 70 -9.15 8.84 16.56
N ALA A 71 -9.96 8.31 15.65
CA ALA A 71 -11.42 8.25 15.80
C ALA A 71 -11.81 7.43 17.03
N TRP A 72 -11.17 6.26 17.22
CA TRP A 72 -11.38 5.42 18.40
C TRP A 72 -10.92 6.09 19.71
N MET A 73 -9.79 6.81 19.71
CA MET A 73 -9.31 7.56 20.87
C MET A 73 -10.28 8.69 21.27
N LEU A 74 -10.82 9.43 20.30
CA LEU A 74 -11.79 10.51 20.56
C LEU A 74 -13.13 9.96 21.07
N LEU A 75 -13.58 8.83 20.54
CA LEU A 75 -14.79 8.13 21.02
C LEU A 75 -14.61 7.64 22.47
N LEU A 76 -13.50 6.99 22.77
CA LEU A 76 -13.17 6.49 24.11
C LEU A 76 -13.06 7.63 25.13
N GLU A 77 -12.42 8.75 24.75
CA GLU A 77 -12.30 9.92 25.62
C GLU A 77 -13.67 10.57 25.89
N SER A 78 -14.55 10.59 24.88
CA SER A 78 -15.94 11.09 25.04
C SER A 78 -16.75 10.22 26.00
N TYR A 79 -16.60 8.88 25.91
CA TYR A 79 -17.26 7.93 26.80
C TYR A 79 -16.73 8.03 28.25
N ARG A 80 -15.42 8.20 28.41
CA ARG A 80 -14.78 8.40 29.71
C ARG A 80 -15.24 9.68 30.40
N ARG A 81 -15.38 10.80 29.69
CA ARG A 81 -15.91 12.05 30.27
C ARG A 81 -17.36 11.89 30.74
N ARG A 82 -18.21 11.30 29.90
CA ARG A 82 -19.63 11.09 30.22
C ARG A 82 -19.85 10.23 31.46
N SER A 83 -19.06 9.18 31.63
CA SER A 83 -19.13 8.32 32.83
C SER A 83 -18.61 8.97 34.11
N ARG A 84 -17.75 10.00 34.01
CA ARG A 84 -17.30 10.81 35.14
C ARG A 84 -18.39 11.78 35.61
N ASP A 85 -19.12 12.40 34.68
CA ASP A 85 -20.21 13.32 35.01
C ASP A 85 -21.41 12.60 35.65
N SER A 86 -21.70 11.36 35.24
CA SER A 86 -22.77 10.54 35.84
C SER A 86 -22.50 10.06 37.28
N ARG A 87 -21.31 10.29 37.84
CA ARG A 87 -20.96 9.98 39.24
C ARG A 87 -20.98 11.21 40.16
N ALA A 88 -21.30 12.39 39.62
CA ALA A 88 -21.34 13.66 40.35
C ALA A 88 -22.77 14.12 40.70
N LEU A 89 -23.77 13.21 40.63
CA LEU A 89 -25.16 13.43 41.02
C LEU A 89 -25.54 12.51 42.19
#